data_AF-A0A7K2ZDG0-F1
#
_entry.id   AF-A0A7K2ZDG0-F1
#
_cell.length_a   1.000
_cell.length_b   1.000
_cell.length_c   1.000
_cell.angle_alpha   90.00
_cell.angle_beta   90.00
_cell.angle_gamma   90.00
#
_symmetry.space_group_name_H-M   'P 1'
#
loop_
_entity.id
_entity.type
_entity.pdbx_description
1 polymer ?
#
loop_
_entity_poly.entity_id
_entity_poly.type
_entity_poly.pdbx_seq_one_letter_code
_entity_poly.pdbx_strand_id
1 'polypeptide(L)' 'AFRRLVRGRGGDVVDARGLAAIDRAETARGREHGRPRVKLGTVPALVAAAKGRRRWKTPS' A
#
# COMPACT_ATOMS: atom_id res chain seq x y z
N ALA A 1 -19.07 6.97 -12.62
CA ALA A 1 -19.89 5.88 -12.03
C ALA A 1 -19.06 4.79 -11.36
N PHE A 2 -18.14 4.12 -12.08
CA PHE A 2 -17.43 2.92 -11.61
C PHE A 2 -16.67 3.07 -10.28
N ARG A 3 -15.88 4.14 -10.10
CA ARG A 3 -15.13 4.35 -8.83
C ARG A 3 -16.03 4.40 -7.59
N ARG A 4 -17.23 4.96 -7.73
CA ARG A 4 -18.23 5.03 -6.64
C ARG A 4 -18.83 3.66 -6.36
N LEU A 5 -19.16 2.90 -7.40
CA LEU A 5 -19.65 1.52 -7.29
C LEU A 5 -18.63 0.62 -6.57
N VAL A 6 -17.38 0.67 -7.04
CA VAL A 6 -16.28 -0.15 -6.50
C VAL A 6 -16.03 0.17 -5.03
N ARG A 7 -15.98 1.44 -4.64
CA ARG A 7 -15.85 1.83 -3.23
C ARG A 7 -17.07 1.50 -2.37
N GLY A 8 -18.26 1.51 -2.95
CA GLY A 8 -19.48 1.09 -2.26
C GLY A 8 -19.55 -0.42 -2.03
N ARG A 9 -18.93 -1.22 -2.89
CA ARG A 9 -18.91 -2.70 -2.79
C ARG A 9 -17.67 -3.26 -2.11
N GLY A 10 -16.58 -2.50 -2.01
CA GLY A 10 -15.35 -2.94 -1.36
C GLY A 10 -14.57 -1.78 -0.73
N GLY A 11 -14.39 -1.84 0.59
CA GLY A 11 -13.67 -0.83 1.37
C GLY A 11 -12.15 -0.88 1.26
N ASP A 12 -11.61 -1.97 0.71
CA ASP A 12 -10.17 -2.26 0.65
C ASP A 12 -9.58 -2.24 -0.77
N VAL A 13 -10.29 -1.60 -1.70
CA VAL A 13 -9.82 -1.46 -3.08
C VAL A 13 -8.54 -0.61 -3.12
N VAL A 14 -7.50 -1.20 -3.70
CA VAL A 14 -6.20 -0.57 -3.94
C VAL A 14 -6.18 0.01 -5.35
N ASP A 15 -5.98 1.32 -5.47
CA ASP A 15 -5.78 1.98 -6.77
C ASP A 15 -4.30 1.96 -7.18
N ALA A 16 -3.98 2.49 -8.36
CA ALA A 16 -2.60 2.54 -8.86
C ALA A 16 -1.62 3.25 -7.90
N ARG A 17 -2.07 4.25 -7.14
CA ARG A 17 -1.23 4.94 -6.14
C ARG A 17 -0.98 4.04 -4.94
N GLY A 18 -2.00 3.29 -4.50
CA GLY A 18 -1.87 2.27 -3.47
C GLY A 18 -0.94 1.13 -3.88
N LEU A 19 -1.01 0.67 -5.13
CA LEU A 19 -0.10 -0.35 -5.65
C LEU A 19 1.36 0.14 -5.66
N ALA A 20 1.59 1.38 -6.11
CA ALA A 20 2.91 1.99 -6.01
C ALA A 20 3.39 2.15 -4.56
N ALA A 21 2.48 2.37 -3.60
CA ALA A 21 2.82 2.44 -2.17
C ALA A 21 3.25 1.09 -1.61
N ILE A 22 2.58 0.00 -2.00
CA ILE A 22 2.99 -1.38 -1.69
C ILE A 22 4.38 -1.63 -2.27
N ASP A 23 4.61 -1.33 -3.55
CA ASP A 23 5.89 -1.59 -4.20
C ASP A 23 7.05 -0.88 -3.48
N ARG A 24 6.89 0.40 -3.17
CA ARG A 24 7.90 1.15 -2.39
C ARG A 24 8.16 0.53 -1.02
N ALA A 25 7.13 0.09 -0.31
CA ALA A 25 7.30 -0.53 1.01
C ALA A 25 8.08 -1.84 0.91
N GLU A 26 7.81 -2.65 -0.10
CA GLU A 26 8.51 -3.92 -0.32
C GLU A 26 9.96 -3.72 -0.75
N THR A 27 10.24 -2.74 -1.61
CA THR A 27 11.62 -2.39 -2.01
C THR A 27 12.40 -1.79 -0.85
N ALA A 28 11.79 -0.94 -0.02
CA ALA A 28 12.45 -0.39 1.18
C ALA A 28 12.90 -1.51 2.13
N ARG A 29 11.98 -2.42 2.46
CA ARG A 29 12.30 -3.64 3.24
C ARG A 29 13.35 -4.51 2.55
N GLY A 30 13.29 -4.60 1.22
CA GLY A 30 14.33 -5.27 0.42
C GLY A 30 15.72 -4.70 0.68
N ARG A 31 15.87 -3.38 0.55
CA ARG A 31 17.14 -2.67 0.74
C ARG A 31 17.73 -2.87 2.13
N GLU A 32 16.90 -2.88 3.16
CA GLU A 32 17.31 -3.17 4.55
C GLU A 32 17.95 -4.56 4.71
N HIS A 33 17.60 -5.52 3.84
CA HIS A 33 18.10 -6.89 3.86
C HIS A 33 19.04 -7.23 2.69
N GLY A 34 19.48 -6.24 1.89
CA GLY A 34 20.29 -6.48 0.70
C GLY A 34 19.57 -7.25 -0.41
N ARG A 35 18.23 -7.21 -0.44
CA ARG A 35 17.38 -7.91 -1.41
C ARG A 35 16.65 -6.92 -2.33
N PRO A 36 16.25 -7.32 -3.55
CA PRO A 36 15.49 -6.43 -4.43
C PRO A 36 14.14 -5.98 -3.84
N ARG A 37 13.46 -6.89 -3.12
CA ARG A 37 12.22 -6.63 -2.38
C ARG A 37 11.96 -7.72 -1.35
N VAL A 38 11.19 -7.39 -0.32
CA VAL A 38 10.57 -8.37 0.59
C VAL A 38 9.06 -8.18 0.55
N LYS A 39 8.34 -9.24 0.14
CA LYS A 39 6.88 -9.21 -0.04
C LYS A 39 6.13 -9.03 1.28
N LEU A 40 5.05 -8.27 1.24
CA LEU A 40 4.06 -8.26 2.31
C LEU A 40 3.20 -9.53 2.14
N GLY A 41 3.32 -10.46 3.09
CA GLY A 41 2.72 -11.80 2.97
C GLY A 41 1.23 -11.87 3.29
N THR A 42 0.60 -10.77 3.69
CA THR A 42 -0.80 -10.77 4.12
C THR A 42 -1.59 -9.63 3.48
N VAL A 43 -2.87 -9.89 3.23
CA VAL A 43 -3.80 -8.89 2.69
C VAL A 43 -3.91 -7.66 3.60
N PRO A 44 -4.03 -7.78 4.94
CA PRO A 44 -4.03 -6.61 5.82
C PRO A 44 -2.77 -5.75 5.69
N ALA A 45 -1.60 -6.38 5.56
CA ALA A 45 -0.34 -5.66 5.40
C ALA A 45 -0.29 -4.91 4.04
N LEU A 46 -0.77 -5.53 2.96
CA LEU A 46 -0.89 -4.90 1.64
C LEU A 46 -1.84 -3.69 1.70
N VAL A 47 -3.02 -3.84 2.31
CA VAL A 47 -4.02 -2.78 2.46
C VAL A 47 -3.48 -1.63 3.34
N ALA A 48 -2.78 -1.94 4.42
CA ALA A 48 -2.15 -0.95 5.29
C ALA A 48 -1.07 -0.15 4.54
N ALA A 49 -0.19 -0.83 3.79
CA ALA A 49 0.84 -0.18 2.98
C ALA A 49 0.24 0.72 1.88
N ALA A 50 -0.86 0.29 1.25
CA ALA A 50 -1.58 1.08 0.26
C ALA A 50 -2.21 2.35 0.86
N LYS A 51 -2.72 2.30 2.10
CA LYS A 51 -3.41 3.42 2.78
C LYS A 51 -2.46 4.36 3.55
N GLY A 52 -1.26 3.91 3.93
CA GLY A 52 -0.34 4.61 4.84
C GLY A 52 0.12 6.01 4.41
N ARG A 53 0.11 6.33 3.10
CA ARG A 53 0.47 7.68 2.62
C ARG A 53 -0.48 8.78 3.06
N ARG A 54 -1.72 8.46 3.44
CA ARG A 54 -2.66 9.45 3.99
C ARG A 54 -2.42 9.77 5.47
N ARG A 55 -1.61 8.96 6.17
CA ARG A 55 -1.34 9.09 7.61
C ARG A 55 0.00 9.77 7.92
N TRP A 56 0.91 9.87 6.95
CA TRP A 56 2.11 10.71 7.05
C TRP A 56 1.75 12.18 6.78
N LYS A 57 0.98 12.79 7.68
CA LYS A 57 1.16 14.22 7.97
C LYS A 57 2.28 14.27 9.02
N THR A 58 3.33 15.02 8.66
CA THR A 58 4.49 15.52 9.40
C THR A 58 4.59 15.16 10.90
N PRO A 59 5.71 14.60 11.39
CA PRO A 59 6.10 14.86 12.77
C PRO A 59 6.68 16.29 12.83
N SER A 60 6.06 17.14 13.65
CA SER A 60 6.71 18.33 14.21
C SER A 60 7.92 17.93 15.06
#